data_AF-A0A5E4IQ80-F1
#
_entry.id   AF-A0A5E4IQ80-F1
#
_cell.length_a   1.000
_cell.length_b   1.000
_cell.length_c   1.000
_cell.angle_alpha   90.00
_cell.angle_beta   90.00
_cell.angle_gamma   90.00
#
_symmetry.space_group_name_H-M   'P 1'
#
loop_
_entity.id
_entity.type
_entity.pdbx_description
1 polymer ?
#
loop_
_entity_poly.entity_id
_entity_poly.type
_entity_poly.pdbx_seq_one_letter_code
_entity_poly.pdbx_strand_id
1 'polypeptide(L)'
;MDSDTAIMIAGAGIGILAALIGVYVALRALGYFEYLGGSKIPPGKKPIPKKELLAKLGVLSNPANPFKITPSQKSDFEIDWEIVNEKWLLGTSWLNKRYHAWLYADDERKTVRICEMISERSAGFTGAGFGFHAYSFQGVQLFQKERGVLWSIGKDRKLEKIYDYSFNPMDVKFLIKQIANQNGWEYVQVVTPKHAQKKT
;
A
#
# COMPACT_ATOMS: atom_id res chain seq x y z
N MET A 1 -45.91 -31.19 0.86
CA MET A 1 -44.65 -31.34 0.12
C MET A 1 -44.15 -32.73 0.44
N ASP A 2 -44.08 -33.63 -0.54
CA ASP A 2 -43.63 -35.00 -0.29
C ASP A 2 -42.11 -35.04 -0.05
N SER A 3 -41.63 -36.15 0.53
CA SER A 3 -40.21 -36.34 0.87
C SER A 3 -39.29 -36.20 -0.33
N ASP A 4 -39.77 -36.59 -1.51
CA ASP A 4 -38.96 -36.69 -2.73
C ASP A 4 -38.74 -35.30 -3.32
N THR A 5 -39.75 -34.44 -3.28
CA THR A 5 -39.65 -33.02 -3.66
C THR A 5 -38.68 -32.27 -2.73
N ALA A 6 -38.70 -32.57 -1.42
CA ALA A 6 -37.78 -31.96 -0.46
C ALA A 6 -36.32 -32.39 -0.67
N ILE A 7 -36.08 -33.67 -0.99
CA ILE A 7 -34.75 -34.21 -1.29
C ILE A 7 -34.19 -33.62 -2.59
N MET A 8 -35.01 -33.49 -3.63
CA MET A 8 -34.58 -32.86 -4.89
C MET A 8 -34.24 -31.38 -4.73
N ILE A 9 -35.04 -30.61 -3.97
CA ILE A 9 -34.75 -29.20 -3.70
C ILE A 9 -33.47 -29.06 -2.86
N ALA A 10 -33.27 -29.92 -1.85
CA ALA A 10 -32.05 -29.92 -1.05
C ALA A 10 -30.81 -30.29 -1.89
N GLY A 11 -30.90 -31.31 -2.74
CA GLY A 11 -29.82 -31.73 -3.64
C GLY A 11 -29.45 -30.66 -4.67
N ALA A 12 -30.44 -30.01 -5.29
CA ALA A 12 -30.22 -28.89 -6.21
C ALA A 12 -29.57 -27.68 -5.50
N GLY A 13 -30.01 -27.37 -4.28
CA GLY A 13 -29.44 -26.30 -3.46
C GLY A 13 -27.96 -26.54 -3.11
N ILE A 14 -27.61 -27.76 -2.72
CA ILE A 14 -26.22 -28.16 -2.42
C ILE A 14 -25.35 -28.08 -3.68
N GLY A 15 -25.86 -28.55 -4.83
CA GLY A 15 -25.14 -28.49 -6.11
C GLY A 15 -24.81 -27.06 -6.53
N ILE A 16 -25.77 -26.13 -6.42
CA ILE A 16 -25.55 -24.71 -6.75
C ILE A 16 -24.54 -24.08 -5.78
N LEU A 17 -24.66 -24.35 -4.48
CA LEU A 17 -23.73 -23.81 -3.49
C LEU A 17 -22.29 -24.29 -3.74
N ALA A 18 -22.10 -25.57 -4.05
CA ALA A 18 -20.79 -26.13 -4.38
C ALA A 18 -20.19 -25.51 -5.65
N ALA A 19 -21.00 -25.28 -6.69
CA ALA A 19 -20.56 -24.60 -7.90
C ALA A 19 -20.14 -23.14 -7.63
N LEU A 20 -20.92 -22.40 -6.83
CA LEU A 20 -20.59 -21.03 -6.44
C LEU A 20 -19.31 -20.96 -5.61
N ILE A 21 -19.10 -21.90 -4.68
CA ILE A 21 -17.85 -22.02 -3.92
C ILE A 21 -16.69 -22.32 -4.86
N GLY A 22 -16.85 -23.24 -5.82
CA GLY A 22 -15.82 -23.56 -6.81
C GLY A 22 -15.41 -22.35 -7.65
N VAL A 23 -16.39 -21.59 -8.16
CA VAL A 23 -16.14 -20.34 -8.89
C VAL A 23 -15.45 -19.30 -8.01
N TYR A 24 -15.92 -19.12 -6.78
CA TYR A 24 -15.31 -18.19 -5.83
C TYR A 24 -13.84 -18.55 -5.53
N VAL A 25 -13.54 -19.82 -5.28
CA VAL A 25 -12.18 -20.31 -5.03
C VAL A 25 -11.30 -20.09 -6.26
N ALA A 26 -11.80 -20.38 -7.47
CA ALA A 26 -11.08 -20.14 -8.72
C ALA A 26 -10.79 -18.64 -8.93
N LEU A 27 -11.78 -17.77 -8.76
CA LEU A 27 -11.60 -16.31 -8.87
C LEU A 27 -10.60 -15.77 -7.84
N ARG A 28 -10.65 -16.29 -6.60
CA ARG A 28 -9.70 -15.93 -5.54
C ARG A 28 -8.28 -16.42 -5.86
N ALA A 29 -8.12 -17.64 -6.36
CA ALA A 29 -6.83 -18.19 -6.78
C ALA A 29 -6.21 -17.40 -7.94
N LEU A 30 -7.04 -16.90 -8.86
CA LEU A 30 -6.63 -16.04 -9.97
C LEU A 30 -6.33 -14.59 -9.56
N GLY A 31 -6.61 -14.21 -8.30
CA GLY A 31 -6.37 -12.86 -7.78
C GLY A 31 -7.38 -11.81 -8.25
N TYR A 32 -8.57 -12.21 -8.70
CA TYR A 32 -9.59 -11.27 -9.22
C TYR A 32 -10.06 -10.26 -8.16
N PHE A 33 -10.06 -10.64 -6.88
CA PHE A 33 -10.40 -9.74 -5.77
C PHE A 33 -9.24 -8.85 -5.29
N GLU A 34 -8.04 -9.06 -5.83
CA GLU A 34 -6.83 -8.30 -5.50
C GLU A 34 -6.59 -7.17 -6.51
N TYR A 35 -7.22 -7.25 -7.69
CA TYR A 35 -7.24 -6.20 -8.70
C TYR A 35 -8.42 -5.25 -8.42
N LEU A 36 -8.13 -4.10 -7.83
CA LEU A 36 -9.14 -3.09 -7.50
C LEU A 36 -9.35 -2.04 -8.59
N GLY A 37 -9.03 -2.40 -9.84
CA GLY A 37 -9.04 -1.50 -10.99
C GLY A 37 -7.68 -0.83 -11.19
N GLY A 38 -7.04 -1.14 -12.32
CA GLY A 38 -5.86 -0.44 -12.77
C GLY A 38 -6.21 0.82 -13.54
N SER A 39 -5.26 1.74 -13.68
CA SER A 39 -5.51 2.95 -14.44
C SER A 39 -5.49 2.66 -15.93
N LYS A 40 -6.46 3.21 -16.66
CA LYS A 40 -6.49 3.12 -18.13
C LYS A 40 -5.22 3.68 -18.74
N ILE A 41 -4.55 2.88 -19.55
CA ILE A 41 -3.41 3.30 -20.37
C ILE A 41 -3.93 4.29 -21.42
N PRO A 42 -3.24 5.42 -21.67
CA PRO A 42 -3.61 6.33 -22.75
C PRO A 42 -3.66 5.61 -24.12
N PRO A 43 -4.66 5.91 -24.96
CA PRO A 43 -4.80 5.24 -26.26
C PRO A 43 -3.56 5.45 -27.13
N GLY A 44 -3.13 4.39 -27.82
CA GLY A 44 -1.98 4.43 -28.74
C GLY A 44 -0.59 4.27 -28.09
N LYS A 45 -0.51 4.13 -26.76
CA LYS A 45 0.77 3.85 -26.08
C LYS A 45 1.08 2.35 -26.07
N LYS A 46 2.18 1.96 -26.71
CA LYS A 46 2.73 0.60 -26.62
C LYS A 46 3.62 0.48 -25.37
N PRO A 47 3.55 -0.64 -24.62
CA PRO A 47 4.42 -0.87 -23.47
C PRO A 47 5.89 -0.90 -23.88
N ILE A 48 6.74 -0.14 -23.20
CA ILE A 48 8.19 -0.22 -23.34
C ILE A 48 8.75 -1.49 -22.64
N PRO A 49 9.98 -1.93 -22.94
CA PRO A 49 10.62 -3.03 -22.23
C PRO A 49 10.72 -2.78 -20.71
N LYS A 50 10.53 -3.83 -19.89
CA LYS A 50 10.61 -3.75 -18.43
C LYS A 50 11.88 -3.04 -17.93
N LYS A 51 13.04 -3.36 -18.50
CA LYS A 51 14.33 -2.76 -18.10
C LYS A 51 14.32 -1.23 -18.24
N GLU A 52 13.76 -0.72 -19.33
CA GLU A 52 13.64 0.72 -19.56
C GLU A 52 12.64 1.37 -18.61
N LEU A 53 11.52 0.69 -18.33
CA LEU A 53 10.56 1.16 -17.34
C LEU A 53 11.18 1.26 -15.94
N LEU A 54 11.92 0.24 -15.51
CA LEU A 54 12.60 0.24 -14.22
C LEU A 54 13.63 1.35 -14.12
N ALA A 55 14.37 1.63 -15.21
CA ALA A 55 15.29 2.77 -15.23
C ALA A 55 14.55 4.10 -15.03
N LYS A 56 13.38 4.29 -15.66
CA LYS A 56 12.55 5.50 -15.49
C LYS A 56 11.98 5.61 -14.07
N LEU A 57 11.49 4.52 -13.50
CA LEU A 57 11.01 4.48 -12.12
C LEU A 57 12.14 4.76 -11.12
N GLY A 58 13.37 4.28 -11.42
CA GLY A 58 14.56 4.51 -10.60
C GLY A 58 14.95 5.99 -10.48
N VAL A 59 14.57 6.85 -11.43
CA VAL A 59 14.79 8.31 -11.37
C VAL A 59 14.02 8.95 -10.19
N LEU A 60 12.97 8.29 -9.68
CA LEU A 60 12.28 8.74 -8.46
C LEU A 60 13.18 8.67 -7.21
N SER A 61 14.34 8.02 -7.27
CA SER A 61 15.36 8.02 -6.21
C SER A 61 16.16 9.33 -6.21
N ASN A 62 15.45 10.45 -6.04
CA ASN A 62 16.04 11.78 -5.96
C ASN A 62 15.90 12.30 -4.51
N PRO A 63 16.96 12.89 -3.91
CA PRO A 63 16.87 13.59 -2.62
C PRO A 63 15.76 14.64 -2.49
N ALA A 64 15.22 15.16 -3.60
CA ALA A 64 14.10 16.10 -3.60
C ALA A 64 12.75 15.46 -3.21
N ASN A 65 12.61 14.14 -3.33
CA ASN A 65 11.40 13.42 -2.93
C ASN A 65 11.45 13.10 -1.42
N PRO A 66 10.30 13.14 -0.72
CA PRO A 66 10.26 12.82 0.71
C PRO A 66 10.43 11.32 1.00
N PHE A 67 10.45 10.49 -0.03
CA PHE A 67 10.59 9.04 0.02
C PHE A 67 11.84 8.57 -0.74
N LYS A 68 12.35 7.40 -0.35
CA LYS A 68 13.47 6.70 -0.98
C LYS A 68 12.93 5.51 -1.75
N ILE A 69 13.44 5.29 -2.97
CA ILE A 69 13.19 4.08 -3.74
C ILE A 69 14.49 3.30 -3.91
N THR A 70 14.48 2.03 -3.52
CA THR A 70 15.66 1.16 -3.49
C THR A 70 15.38 -0.13 -4.27
N PRO A 71 16.34 -0.65 -5.05
CA PRO A 71 16.19 -1.96 -5.67
C PRO A 71 16.00 -3.05 -4.60
N SER A 72 15.10 -4.00 -4.85
CA SER A 72 14.86 -5.13 -3.95
C SER A 72 15.10 -6.47 -4.64
N GLN A 73 15.42 -7.49 -3.85
CA GLN A 73 15.44 -8.87 -4.34
C GLN A 73 14.02 -9.42 -4.44
N LYS A 74 13.14 -9.08 -3.47
CA LYS A 74 11.78 -9.61 -3.36
C LYS A 74 10.81 -8.95 -4.35
N SER A 75 10.96 -7.65 -4.58
CA SER A 75 10.22 -6.89 -5.60
C SER A 75 11.20 -6.32 -6.62
N ASP A 76 10.78 -5.48 -7.57
CA ASP A 76 11.76 -4.73 -8.38
C ASP A 76 12.29 -3.54 -7.59
N PHE A 77 11.41 -2.85 -6.86
CA PHE A 77 11.77 -1.79 -5.93
C PHE A 77 11.00 -1.88 -4.60
N GLU A 78 11.60 -1.36 -3.55
CA GLU A 78 10.95 -1.00 -2.29
C GLU A 78 10.96 0.53 -2.16
N ILE A 79 9.89 1.07 -1.60
CA ILE A 79 9.71 2.50 -1.39
C ILE A 79 9.53 2.73 0.09
N ASP A 80 10.33 3.63 0.66
CA ASP A 80 10.31 3.96 2.07
C ASP A 80 10.19 5.45 2.30
N TRP A 81 9.27 5.84 3.15
CA TRP A 81 9.10 7.21 3.61
C TRP A 81 8.99 7.21 5.13
N GLU A 82 10.02 7.75 5.79
CA GLU A 82 9.98 8.08 7.20
C GLU A 82 9.18 9.39 7.37
N ILE A 83 7.93 9.27 7.83
CA ILE A 83 7.00 10.39 7.94
C ILE A 83 7.30 11.16 9.24
N VAL A 84 7.48 10.43 10.34
CA VAL A 84 7.90 10.95 11.65
C VAL A 84 8.76 9.91 12.34
N ASN A 85 9.80 10.36 13.03
CA ASN A 85 10.61 9.51 13.90
C ASN A 85 11.16 10.33 15.06
N GLU A 86 10.26 10.77 15.93
CA GLU A 86 10.60 11.74 16.97
C GLU A 86 10.46 11.15 18.37
N LYS A 87 11.31 11.66 19.27
CA LYS A 87 11.36 11.29 20.68
C LYS A 87 11.37 12.54 21.54
N TRP A 88 10.58 12.56 22.60
CA TRP A 88 10.52 13.65 23.57
C TRP A 88 10.41 13.11 24.99
N LEU A 89 10.45 13.99 25.99
CA LEU A 89 10.55 13.63 27.42
C LEU A 89 11.69 12.64 27.67
N LEU A 90 12.92 12.98 27.24
CA LEU A 90 14.12 12.15 27.37
C LEU A 90 13.98 10.75 26.74
N GLY A 91 13.12 10.61 25.73
CA GLY A 91 12.90 9.35 25.02
C GLY A 91 11.82 8.46 25.61
N THR A 92 11.19 8.88 26.71
CA THR A 92 10.06 8.15 27.29
C THR A 92 8.82 8.25 26.41
N SER A 93 8.64 9.38 25.70
CA SER A 93 7.58 9.54 24.71
C SER A 93 8.14 9.59 23.30
N TRP A 94 7.47 8.97 22.34
CA TRP A 94 7.93 8.89 20.97
C TRP A 94 6.80 8.60 19.99
N LEU A 95 7.01 9.00 18.74
CA LEU A 95 6.14 8.73 17.61
C LEU A 95 7.00 8.32 16.41
N ASN A 96 6.76 7.13 15.90
CA ASN A 96 7.33 6.63 14.67
C ASN A 96 6.20 6.34 13.69
N LYS A 97 6.24 6.98 12.52
CA LYS A 97 5.29 6.76 11.44
C LYS A 97 6.05 6.57 10.15
N ARG A 98 5.78 5.47 9.46
CA ARG A 98 6.48 5.08 8.23
C ARG A 98 5.49 4.59 7.19
N TYR A 99 5.68 5.05 5.96
CA TYR A 99 5.09 4.47 4.77
C TYR A 99 6.12 3.56 4.10
N HIS A 100 5.67 2.38 3.70
CA HIS A 100 6.45 1.40 2.97
C HIS A 100 5.64 0.86 1.81
N ALA A 101 6.27 0.58 0.67
CA ALA A 101 5.60 -0.08 -0.43
C ALA A 101 6.52 -1.01 -1.22
N TRP A 102 5.94 -2.10 -1.71
CA TRP A 102 6.57 -3.00 -2.67
C TRP A 102 6.09 -2.65 -4.08
N LEU A 103 7.02 -2.53 -5.02
CA LEU A 103 6.76 -2.22 -6.41
C LEU A 103 7.30 -3.31 -7.33
N TYR A 104 6.45 -3.86 -8.19
CA TYR A 104 6.81 -4.89 -9.15
C TYR A 104 6.23 -4.60 -10.53
N ALA A 105 7.09 -4.59 -11.54
CA ALA A 105 6.70 -4.53 -12.94
C ALA A 105 6.52 -5.96 -13.47
N ASP A 106 5.28 -6.35 -13.71
CA ASP A 106 4.91 -7.62 -14.34
C ASP A 106 4.95 -7.48 -15.86
N ASP A 107 5.98 -8.07 -16.46
CA ASP A 107 6.21 -7.99 -17.90
C ASP A 107 5.23 -8.81 -18.74
N GLU A 108 4.61 -9.86 -18.19
CA GLU A 108 3.60 -10.66 -18.89
C GLU A 108 2.30 -9.86 -19.04
N ARG A 109 1.87 -9.21 -17.95
CA ARG A 109 0.63 -8.42 -17.94
C ARG A 109 0.82 -6.97 -18.36
N LYS A 110 2.06 -6.51 -18.50
CA LYS A 110 2.42 -5.09 -18.71
C LYS A 110 1.79 -4.18 -17.65
N THR A 111 1.84 -4.62 -16.40
CA THR A 111 1.30 -3.90 -15.24
C THR A 111 2.40 -3.54 -14.24
N VAL A 112 2.40 -2.32 -13.71
CA VAL A 112 3.16 -1.93 -12.53
C VAL A 112 2.27 -2.12 -11.31
N ARG A 113 2.61 -3.08 -10.46
CA ARG A 113 1.86 -3.40 -9.25
C ARG A 113 2.52 -2.80 -8.03
N ILE A 114 1.71 -2.18 -7.18
CA ILE A 114 2.18 -1.63 -5.91
C ILE A 114 1.31 -2.12 -4.75
N CYS A 115 1.96 -2.56 -3.68
CA CYS A 115 1.33 -2.87 -2.40
C CYS A 115 1.88 -1.90 -1.36
N GLU A 116 0.99 -1.19 -0.68
CA GLU A 116 1.36 -0.17 0.31
C GLU A 116 1.08 -0.66 1.73
N MET A 117 1.90 -0.19 2.65
CA MET A 117 1.77 -0.39 4.08
C MET A 117 2.12 0.91 4.81
N ILE A 118 1.26 1.34 5.72
CA ILE A 118 1.52 2.45 6.63
C ILE A 118 1.55 1.87 8.03
N SER A 119 2.62 2.15 8.75
CA SER A 119 2.79 1.74 10.14
C SER A 119 2.97 2.97 11.03
N GLU A 120 2.35 2.92 12.19
CA GLU A 120 2.47 3.93 13.23
C GLU A 120 2.70 3.23 14.56
N ARG A 121 3.65 3.74 15.33
CA ARG A 121 3.90 3.30 16.68
C ARG A 121 4.17 4.52 17.53
N SER A 122 3.60 4.57 18.71
CA SER A 122 3.84 5.63 19.66
C SER A 122 3.82 5.11 21.08
N ALA A 123 4.55 5.79 21.95
CA ALA A 123 4.41 5.63 23.39
C ALA A 123 4.53 6.99 24.05
N GLY A 124 3.94 7.14 25.22
CA GLY A 124 4.10 8.35 26.00
C GLY A 124 3.12 8.49 27.13
N PHE A 125 3.32 9.53 27.94
CA PHE A 125 2.41 9.87 29.02
C PHE A 125 1.21 10.68 28.53
N THR A 126 0.03 10.26 28.97
CA THR A 126 -1.24 10.96 28.82
C THR A 126 -1.75 11.38 30.19
N GLY A 127 -2.82 12.18 30.26
CA GLY A 127 -3.49 12.51 31.53
C GLY A 127 -4.00 11.28 32.32
N ALA A 128 -4.07 10.10 31.68
CA ALA A 128 -4.46 8.83 32.30
C ALA A 128 -3.25 7.90 32.61
N GLY A 129 -2.02 8.34 32.39
CA GLY A 129 -0.79 7.55 32.60
C GLY A 129 -0.05 7.22 31.30
N PHE A 130 0.93 6.31 31.40
CA PHE A 130 1.75 5.89 30.26
C PHE A 130 0.97 4.94 29.33
N GLY A 131 0.96 5.25 28.04
CA GLY A 131 0.31 4.45 27.00
C GLY A 131 1.27 4.04 25.90
N PHE A 132 0.95 2.91 25.26
CA PHE A 132 1.58 2.44 24.04
C PHE A 132 0.50 2.21 22.99
N HIS A 133 0.77 2.64 21.76
CA HIS A 133 -0.12 2.46 20.62
C HIS A 133 0.68 1.95 19.42
N ALA A 134 0.15 0.94 18.73
CA ALA A 134 0.70 0.44 17.49
C ALA A 134 -0.44 0.18 16.50
N TYR A 135 -0.26 0.70 15.29
CA TYR A 135 -1.19 0.58 14.20
C TYR A 135 -0.43 0.23 12.92
N SER A 136 -1.02 -0.64 12.11
CA SER A 136 -0.52 -0.94 10.78
C SER A 136 -1.71 -1.14 9.84
N PHE A 137 -1.63 -0.52 8.68
CA PHE A 137 -2.59 -0.65 7.61
C PHE A 137 -1.88 -1.10 6.34
N GLN A 138 -2.41 -2.12 5.69
CA GLN A 138 -1.95 -2.61 4.41
C GLN A 138 -3.16 -2.76 3.49
N GLY A 139 -3.12 -2.13 2.33
CA GLY A 139 -4.24 -2.19 1.39
C GLY A 139 -4.35 -0.99 0.47
N VAL A 140 -5.58 -0.73 0.00
CA VAL A 140 -5.88 0.39 -0.90
C VAL A 140 -6.38 1.59 -0.11
N GLN A 141 -5.49 2.52 0.14
CA GLN A 141 -5.83 3.82 0.71
C GLN A 141 -6.25 4.78 -0.41
N LEU A 142 -7.55 4.93 -0.64
CA LEU A 142 -8.04 5.80 -1.73
C LEU A 142 -7.77 7.28 -1.45
N PHE A 143 -7.90 7.71 -0.20
CA PHE A 143 -7.61 9.07 0.24
C PHE A 143 -7.12 9.05 1.69
N GLN A 144 -5.94 9.60 1.94
CA GLN A 144 -5.46 9.95 3.27
C GLN A 144 -4.64 11.21 3.14
N LYS A 145 -5.08 12.28 3.81
CA LYS A 145 -4.27 13.47 3.99
C LYS A 145 -4.17 13.69 5.49
N GLU A 146 -2.96 13.66 5.99
CA GLU A 146 -2.73 13.75 7.43
C GLU A 146 -1.72 14.85 7.72
N ARG A 147 -1.99 15.62 8.77
CA ARG A 147 -1.07 16.59 9.33
C ARG A 147 -1.01 16.39 10.83
N GLY A 148 0.20 16.17 11.36
CA GLY A 148 0.44 16.10 12.80
C GLY A 148 1.38 17.21 13.21
N VAL A 149 1.01 17.95 14.27
CA VAL A 149 1.84 19.00 14.85
C VAL A 149 1.87 18.81 16.36
N LEU A 150 3.06 18.77 16.94
CA LEU A 150 3.24 18.76 18.39
C LEU A 150 4.20 19.88 18.80
N TRP A 151 3.76 20.66 19.78
CA TRP A 151 4.55 21.69 20.42
C TRP A 151 4.89 21.26 21.84
N SER A 152 6.06 21.65 22.32
CA SER A 152 6.52 21.47 23.68
C SER A 152 7.15 22.76 24.19
N ILE A 153 7.20 22.93 25.49
CA ILE A 153 7.99 23.99 26.11
C ILE A 153 9.43 23.47 26.19
N GLY A 154 10.35 24.12 25.49
CA GLY A 154 11.78 23.86 25.50
C GLY A 154 12.41 24.20 26.86
N LYS A 155 13.67 23.81 27.05
CA LYS A 155 14.39 24.02 28.32
C LYS A 155 14.52 25.51 28.71
N ASP A 156 14.43 26.41 27.75
CA ASP A 156 14.49 27.86 27.91
C ASP A 156 13.11 28.53 28.10
N ARG A 157 12.06 27.72 28.36
CA ARG A 157 10.65 28.13 28.47
C ARG A 157 10.04 28.67 27.16
N LYS A 158 10.70 28.50 26.02
CA LYS A 158 10.09 28.84 24.73
C LYS A 158 9.27 27.69 24.17
N LEU A 159 8.26 28.02 23.39
CA LEU A 159 7.52 27.03 22.61
C LEU A 159 8.40 26.54 21.46
N GLU A 160 8.72 25.25 21.50
CA GLU A 160 9.45 24.54 20.46
C GLU A 160 8.52 23.52 19.80
N LYS A 161 8.62 23.40 18.48
CA LYS A 161 7.87 22.42 17.70
C LYS A 161 8.67 21.11 17.69
N ILE A 162 8.10 20.03 18.23
CA ILE A 162 8.72 18.69 18.22
C ILE A 162 8.61 18.09 16.82
N TYR A 163 7.42 18.14 16.21
CA TYR A 163 7.21 17.77 14.82
C TYR A 163 6.10 18.59 14.17
N ASP A 164 6.19 18.76 12.85
CA ASP A 164 5.12 19.22 11.96
C ASP A 164 5.32 18.48 10.64
N TYR A 165 4.50 17.47 10.42
CA TYR A 165 4.55 16.67 9.20
C TYR A 165 3.25 16.82 8.43
N SER A 166 3.36 16.72 7.10
CA SER A 166 2.24 16.55 6.20
C SER A 166 2.48 15.29 5.40
N PHE A 167 1.52 14.37 5.40
CA PHE A 167 1.61 13.09 4.70
C PHE A 167 0.45 12.94 3.73
N ASN A 168 0.79 12.59 2.49
CA ASN A 168 -0.15 12.23 1.45
C ASN A 168 0.42 11.09 0.60
N PRO A 169 -0.06 9.83 0.77
CA PRO A 169 0.43 8.70 -0.02
C PRO A 169 0.09 8.85 -1.50
N MET A 170 -0.87 9.71 -1.87
CA MET A 170 -1.19 9.98 -3.27
C MET A 170 0.00 10.55 -4.05
N ASP A 171 0.94 11.22 -3.38
CA ASP A 171 2.11 11.81 -4.04
C ASP A 171 3.00 10.71 -4.64
N VAL A 172 3.21 9.61 -3.91
CA VAL A 172 3.96 8.43 -4.37
C VAL A 172 3.21 7.74 -5.52
N LYS A 173 1.91 7.44 -5.31
CA LYS A 173 1.07 6.76 -6.30
C LYS A 173 1.02 7.50 -7.62
N PHE A 174 0.85 8.81 -7.55
CA PHE A 174 0.66 9.66 -8.72
C PHE A 174 1.92 9.64 -9.60
N LEU A 175 3.10 9.79 -9.01
CA LEU A 175 4.37 9.75 -9.74
C LEU A 175 4.58 8.39 -10.44
N ILE A 176 4.36 7.29 -9.72
CA ILE A 176 4.52 5.94 -10.27
C ILE A 176 3.49 5.68 -11.36
N LYS A 177 2.23 6.02 -11.12
CA LYS A 177 1.13 5.89 -12.08
C LYS A 177 1.39 6.69 -13.35
N GLN A 178 1.89 7.93 -13.23
CA GLN A 178 2.25 8.75 -14.38
C GLN A 178 3.36 8.10 -15.20
N ILE A 179 4.44 7.65 -14.56
CA ILE A 179 5.54 6.99 -15.26
C ILE A 179 5.06 5.70 -15.93
N ALA A 180 4.29 4.85 -15.24
CA ALA A 180 3.76 3.62 -15.83
C ALA A 180 2.91 3.92 -17.07
N ASN A 181 1.87 4.74 -16.92
CA ASN A 181 0.90 4.99 -17.98
C ASN A 181 1.51 5.69 -19.20
N GLN A 182 2.39 6.68 -18.99
CA GLN A 182 3.05 7.38 -20.08
C GLN A 182 3.95 6.48 -20.94
N ASN A 183 4.36 5.34 -20.38
CA ASN A 183 5.22 4.34 -21.01
C ASN A 183 4.45 3.07 -21.41
N GLY A 184 3.11 3.12 -21.42
CA GLY A 184 2.26 2.03 -21.92
C GLY A 184 2.05 0.89 -20.93
N TRP A 185 2.33 1.10 -19.65
CA TRP A 185 2.10 0.12 -18.59
C TRP A 185 0.90 0.52 -17.74
N GLU A 186 0.07 -0.45 -17.37
CA GLU A 186 -1.06 -0.22 -16.47
C GLU A 186 -0.57 -0.15 -15.02
N TYR A 187 -0.87 0.93 -14.31
CA TYR A 187 -0.67 0.97 -12.86
C TYR A 187 -1.81 0.24 -12.14
N VAL A 188 -1.46 -0.69 -11.25
CA VAL A 188 -2.39 -1.52 -10.47
C VAL A 188 -2.03 -1.44 -9.00
N GLN A 189 -2.99 -1.10 -8.16
CA GLN A 189 -2.83 -1.22 -6.72
C GLN A 189 -3.32 -2.59 -6.24
N VAL A 190 -2.54 -3.25 -5.38
CA VAL A 190 -2.87 -4.56 -4.81
C VAL A 190 -2.89 -4.49 -3.28
N VAL A 191 -3.64 -5.39 -2.65
CA VAL A 191 -3.82 -5.40 -1.18
C VAL A 191 -2.85 -6.33 -0.45
N THR A 192 -2.20 -7.26 -1.16
CA THR A 192 -1.24 -8.19 -0.56
C THR A 192 0.16 -8.11 -1.19
N PRO A 193 1.25 -8.23 -0.41
CA PRO A 193 2.62 -8.02 -0.91
C PRO A 193 3.03 -9.07 -1.94
N LYS A 194 2.51 -10.29 -1.83
CA LYS A 194 2.74 -11.39 -2.79
C LYS A 194 2.41 -11.01 -4.24
N HIS A 195 1.50 -10.06 -4.46
CA HIS A 195 1.11 -9.60 -5.80
C HIS A 195 1.94 -8.40 -6.29
N ALA A 196 2.74 -7.79 -5.42
CA ALA A 196 3.73 -6.77 -5.75
C ALA A 196 5.18 -7.26 -5.52
N GLN A 197 5.38 -8.58 -5.48
CA GLN A 197 6.66 -9.25 -5.32
C GLN A 197 6.86 -10.26 -6.47
N LYS A 198 8.11 -10.60 -6.73
CA LYS A 198 8.49 -11.64 -7.68
C LYS A 198 7.91 -12.97 -7.18
N LYS A 199 7.37 -13.77 -8.09
CA LYS A 199 6.98 -15.14 -7.78
C LYS A 199 8.26 -15.94 -7.53
N THR A 200 8.45 -16.37 -6.29
CA THR A 200 9.43 -17.42 -5.93
C THR A 200 8.97 -18.77 -6.43
#